data_AF-U3P8D0-F1
#
_entry.id   AF-U3P8D0-F1
#
_cell.length_a   1.000
_cell.length_b   1.000
_cell.length_c   1.000
_cell.angle_alpha   90.00
_cell.angle_beta   90.00
_cell.angle_gamma   90.00
#
_symmetry.space_group_name_H-M   'P 1'
#
loop_
_entity.id
_entity.type
_entity.pdbx_description
1 polymer ?
#
loop_
_entity_poly.entity_id
_entity_poly.type
_entity_poly.pdbx_seq_one_letter_code
_entity_poly.pdbx_strand_id
1 'polypeptide(L)'
;MRKKVSDSPPGQFASKLNRYLAHLNSENGWDASGRALERATSNGRSYSYWRNLLLDERAMNATDIQMLAEVFGTTPHAFARDAVTWHDHTTTR
;
A
#
# COMPACT_ATOMS: atom_id res chain seq x y z
N MET A 1 -7.55 -14.14 24.72
CA MET A 1 -7.15 -12.73 24.51
C MET A 1 -7.00 -12.46 23.02
N ARG A 2 -7.91 -11.71 22.38
CA ARG A 2 -7.65 -11.17 21.04
C ARG A 2 -6.65 -10.03 21.21
N LYS A 3 -5.42 -10.17 20.71
CA LYS A 3 -4.47 -9.05 20.66
C LYS A 3 -5.17 -7.91 19.90
N LYS A 4 -5.39 -6.78 20.58
CA LYS A 4 -5.66 -5.52 19.89
C LYS A 4 -4.50 -5.33 18.93
N VAL A 5 -4.76 -5.43 17.62
CA VAL A 5 -3.87 -4.87 16.62
C VAL A 5 -3.80 -3.41 17.02
N SER A 6 -2.69 -2.97 17.59
CA SER A 6 -2.59 -1.60 18.06
C SER A 6 -2.81 -0.69 16.87
N ASP A 7 -3.61 0.35 17.06
CA ASP A 7 -3.75 1.51 16.15
C ASP A 7 -2.45 2.33 16.13
N SER A 8 -1.30 1.64 16.22
CA SER A 8 0.01 2.26 16.07
C SER A 8 0.11 2.72 14.62
N PRO A 9 0.46 4.00 14.39
CA PRO A 9 0.77 4.48 13.06
C PRO A 9 1.77 3.55 12.37
N PRO A 10 1.72 3.43 11.03
CA PRO A 10 2.67 2.59 10.30
C PRO A 10 4.11 2.94 10.66
N GLY A 11 4.94 1.91 10.89
CA GLY A 11 6.38 2.11 11.03
C GLY A 11 6.99 2.63 9.73
N GLN A 12 8.21 3.19 9.78
CA GLN A 12 8.83 3.88 8.62
C GLN A 12 8.77 3.07 7.32
N PHE A 13 9.11 1.78 7.36
CA PHE A 13 9.04 0.91 6.18
C PHE A 13 7.62 0.76 5.62
N ALA A 14 6.63 0.57 6.49
CA ALA A 14 5.23 0.47 6.08
C ALA A 14 4.71 1.79 5.50
N SER A 15 5.11 2.94 6.06
CA SER A 15 4.80 4.24 5.46
C SER A 15 5.41 4.44 4.09
N LYS A 16 6.64 3.95 3.84
CA LYS A 16 7.24 3.98 2.48
C LYS A 16 6.38 3.16 1.49
N LEU A 17 5.96 1.96 1.89
CA LEU A 17 5.07 1.12 1.08
C LEU A 17 3.72 1.80 0.79
N ASN A 18 3.09 2.40 1.80
CA ASN A 18 1.81 3.08 1.67
C ASN A 18 1.87 4.29 0.75
N ARG A 19 2.92 5.12 0.88
CA ARG A 19 3.13 6.28 0.01
C ARG A 19 3.42 5.87 -1.42
N TYR A 20 4.19 4.79 -1.61
CA TYR A 20 4.42 4.24 -2.94
C TYR A 20 3.12 3.71 -3.56
N LEU A 21 2.27 3.02 -2.79
CA LEU A 21 0.94 2.62 -3.25
C LEU A 21 0.09 3.84 -3.65
N ALA A 22 0.09 4.92 -2.85
CA ALA A 22 -0.63 6.14 -3.17
C ALA A 22 -0.13 6.79 -4.47
N HIS A 23 1.19 6.79 -4.70
CA HIS A 23 1.79 7.22 -5.95
C HIS A 23 1.30 6.37 -7.14
N LEU A 24 1.42 5.04 -7.06
CA LEU A 24 0.94 4.14 -8.13
C LEU A 24 -0.56 4.29 -8.39
N ASN A 25 -1.36 4.46 -7.34
CA ASN A 25 -2.79 4.70 -7.44
C ASN A 25 -3.07 6.00 -8.21
N SER A 26 -2.33 7.07 -7.94
CA SER A 26 -2.42 8.35 -8.68
C SER A 26 -1.97 8.23 -10.13
N GLU A 27 -0.88 7.52 -10.42
CA GLU A 27 -0.38 7.29 -11.79
C GLU A 27 -1.39 6.54 -12.66
N ASN A 28 -2.18 5.66 -12.04
CA ASN A 28 -3.27 4.93 -12.72
C ASN A 28 -4.57 5.76 -12.84
N GLY A 29 -4.58 7.01 -12.36
CA GLY A 29 -5.78 7.86 -12.35
C GLY A 29 -6.86 7.37 -11.37
N TRP A 30 -6.49 6.55 -10.38
CA TRP A 30 -7.41 6.04 -9.37
C TRP A 30 -7.55 7.02 -8.21
N ASP A 31 -8.75 7.12 -7.66
CA ASP A 31 -9.01 7.96 -6.49
C ASP A 31 -8.53 7.31 -5.18
N ALA A 32 -8.47 8.10 -4.10
CA ALA A 32 -8.07 7.62 -2.78
C ALA A 32 -9.18 6.83 -2.03
N SER A 33 -10.29 6.48 -2.69
CA SER A 33 -11.41 5.77 -2.03
C SER A 33 -11.12 4.29 -1.79
N GLY A 34 -10.09 3.74 -2.45
CA GLY A 34 -9.75 2.31 -2.39
C GLY A 34 -10.65 1.41 -3.25
N ARG A 35 -11.67 1.94 -3.93
CA ARG A 35 -12.59 1.14 -4.77
C ARG A 35 -11.92 0.53 -5.99
N ALA A 36 -10.97 1.24 -6.60
CA ALA A 36 -10.21 0.70 -7.73
C ALA A 36 -9.36 -0.50 -7.29
N LEU A 37 -8.68 -0.39 -6.15
CA LEU A 37 -7.90 -1.49 -5.57
C LEU A 37 -8.76 -2.68 -5.12
N GLU A 38 -9.94 -2.44 -4.54
CA GLU A 38 -10.90 -3.49 -4.21
C GLU A 38 -11.26 -4.33 -5.46
N ARG A 39 -11.56 -3.65 -6.58
CA ARG A 39 -11.86 -4.32 -7.85
C ARG A 39 -10.64 -5.04 -8.43
N ALA A 40 -9.48 -4.38 -8.44
CA ALA A 40 -8.24 -4.92 -9.00
C ALA A 40 -7.74 -6.16 -8.24
N THR A 41 -7.95 -6.20 -6.92
CA THR A 41 -7.57 -7.32 -6.05
C THR A 41 -8.65 -8.41 -5.94
N SER A 42 -9.60 -8.45 -6.89
CA SER A 42 -10.70 -9.42 -6.93
C SER A 42 -11.53 -9.49 -5.64
N ASN A 43 -11.77 -8.34 -5.00
CA ASN A 43 -12.47 -8.20 -3.73
C ASN A 43 -11.83 -8.94 -2.55
N GLY A 44 -10.52 -9.23 -2.59
CA GLY A 44 -9.84 -9.90 -1.47
C GLY A 44 -9.76 -9.05 -0.20
N ARG A 45 -9.87 -7.71 -0.33
CA ARG A 45 -10.10 -6.77 0.79
C ARG A 45 -11.05 -5.66 0.39
N SER A 46 -11.75 -5.09 1.37
CA SER A 46 -12.73 -4.02 1.13
C SER A 46 -12.09 -2.70 0.71
N TYR A 47 -12.84 -1.85 0.01
CA TYR A 47 -12.38 -0.49 -0.36
C TYR A 47 -11.90 0.32 0.86
N SER A 48 -12.59 0.19 2.00
CA SER A 48 -12.23 0.87 3.24
C SER A 48 -10.86 0.42 3.78
N TYR A 49 -10.50 -0.85 3.57
CA TYR A 49 -9.18 -1.35 3.93
C TYR A 49 -8.09 -0.68 3.09
N TRP A 50 -8.29 -0.67 1.77
CA TRP A 50 -7.35 -0.08 0.82
C TRP A 50 -7.21 1.42 1.02
N ARG A 51 -8.32 2.12 1.30
CA ARG A 51 -8.32 3.53 1.68
C ARG A 51 -7.42 3.79 2.88
N ASN A 52 -7.49 2.97 3.93
CA ASN A 52 -6.67 3.18 5.12
C ASN A 52 -5.17 2.93 4.84
N LEU A 53 -4.81 2.09 3.86
CA LEU A 53 -3.43 1.98 3.39
C LEU A 53 -3.01 3.22 2.59
N LEU A 54 -3.87 3.70 1.68
CA LEU A 54 -3.62 4.91 0.87
C LEU A 54 -3.46 6.18 1.72
N LEU A 55 -4.15 6.25 2.86
CA LEU A 55 -4.10 7.36 3.80
C LEU A 55 -2.99 7.21 4.87
N ASP A 56 -2.17 6.16 4.79
CA ASP A 56 -1.13 5.84 5.77
C ASP A 56 -1.67 5.64 7.21
N GLU A 57 -2.93 5.23 7.34
CA GLU A 57 -3.61 4.97 8.62
C GLU A 57 -3.45 3.50 9.08
N ARG A 58 -2.96 2.63 8.19
CA ARG A 58 -2.77 1.21 8.44
C ARG A 58 -1.45 0.74 7.85
N ALA A 59 -0.73 -0.12 8.57
CA ALA A 59 0.48 -0.74 8.05
C ALA A 59 0.16 -1.82 7.01
N MET A 60 0.78 -1.71 5.83
CA MET A 60 0.78 -2.76 4.82
C MET A 60 1.48 -4.03 5.35
N ASN A 61 0.86 -5.19 5.18
CA ASN A 61 1.44 -6.49 5.54
C ASN A 61 1.88 -7.29 4.29
N ALA A 62 2.54 -8.43 4.50
CA ALA A 62 3.08 -9.26 3.42
C ALA A 62 2.01 -9.73 2.40
N THR A 63 0.80 -10.06 2.85
CA THR A 63 -0.30 -10.44 1.95
C THR A 63 -0.71 -9.27 1.06
N ASP A 64 -0.75 -8.05 1.61
CA ASP A 64 -1.08 -6.85 0.83
C ASP A 64 -0.03 -6.60 -0.25
N ILE A 65 1.26 -6.73 0.10
CA ILE A 65 2.37 -6.59 -0.84
C ILE A 65 2.23 -7.62 -1.96
N GLN A 66 1.88 -8.86 -1.64
CA GLN A 66 1.68 -9.89 -2.65
C GLN A 66 0.54 -9.54 -3.62
N MET A 67 -0.63 -9.17 -3.08
CA MET A 67 -1.78 -8.78 -3.91
C MET A 67 -1.47 -7.58 -4.80
N LEU A 68 -0.82 -6.55 -4.24
CA LEU A 68 -0.46 -5.34 -4.98
C LEU A 68 0.62 -5.61 -6.03
N ALA A 69 1.59 -6.46 -5.74
CA ALA A 69 2.59 -6.86 -6.71
C ALA A 69 1.94 -7.53 -7.93
N GLU A 70 0.97 -8.41 -7.72
CA GLU A 70 0.19 -9.03 -8.81
C GLU A 70 -0.60 -8.00 -9.61
N VAL A 71 -1.31 -7.07 -8.93
CA VAL A 71 -2.08 -5.99 -9.58
C VAL A 71 -1.19 -5.12 -10.48
N PHE A 72 0.02 -4.79 -10.02
CA PHE A 72 0.95 -3.93 -10.76
C PHE A 72 1.96 -4.70 -11.63
N GLY A 73 1.78 -6.01 -11.82
CA GLY A 73 2.62 -6.81 -12.71
C GLY A 73 4.09 -6.93 -12.28
N THR A 74 4.35 -6.93 -10.96
CA THR A 74 5.70 -7.04 -10.37
C THR A 74 5.78 -8.20 -9.38
N THR A 75 6.94 -8.36 -8.73
CA THR A 75 7.12 -9.33 -7.63
C THR A 75 7.03 -8.65 -6.27
N PRO A 76 6.67 -9.37 -5.19
CA PRO A 76 6.59 -8.77 -3.85
C PRO A 76 7.90 -8.12 -3.41
N HIS A 77 9.04 -8.74 -3.73
CA HIS A 77 10.36 -8.19 -3.44
C HIS A 77 10.64 -6.91 -4.24
N ALA A 78 10.34 -6.90 -5.54
CA ALA A 78 10.53 -5.72 -6.38
C ALA A 78 9.63 -4.56 -5.93
N PHE A 79 8.36 -4.82 -5.61
CA PHE A 79 7.44 -3.81 -5.05
C PHE A 79 8.02 -3.15 -3.79
N ALA A 80 8.50 -3.96 -2.84
CA ALA A 80 9.09 -3.45 -1.61
C ALA A 80 10.38 -2.65 -1.83
N ARG A 81 11.25 -3.13 -2.73
CA ARG A 81 12.48 -2.43 -3.12
C ARG A 81 12.16 -1.08 -3.77
N ASP A 82 11.25 -1.07 -4.73
CA ASP A 82 10.92 0.12 -5.52
C ASP A 82 10.25 1.19 -4.63
N ALA A 83 9.43 0.78 -3.65
CA ALA A 83 8.88 1.68 -2.64
C ALA A 83 9.97 2.39 -1.82
N VAL A 84 11.02 1.67 -1.42
CA VAL A 84 12.14 2.24 -0.68
C VAL A 84 12.95 3.20 -1.56
N THR A 85 13.33 2.75 -2.76
CA THR A 85 14.11 3.57 -3.70
C THR A 85 13.38 4.85 -4.12
N TRP A 86 12.08 4.75 -4.41
CA TRP A 86 11.26 5.89 -4.79
C TRP A 86 11.13 6.91 -3.64
N HIS A 87 10.93 6.44 -2.40
CA HIS A 87 10.82 7.32 -1.24
C HIS A 87 12.13 8.09 -0.95
N ASP A 88 13.28 7.41 -1.07
CA ASP A 88 14.59 8.03 -0.83
C ASP A 88 14.92 9.08 -1.91
N HIS A 89 14.54 8.84 -3.17
CA HIS A 89 14.72 9.79 -4.26
C HIS A 89 13.81 11.02 -4.17
N THR A 90 12.59 10.86 -3.66
CA THR A 90 11.62 11.95 -3.53
C THR A 90 11.87 12.85 -2.31
N THR A 91 12.53 12.34 -1.28
CA THR A 91 12.82 13.09 -0.04
C THR A 91 14.15 13.89 -0.10
N THR A 92 14.98 13.66 -1.11
CA THR A 92 16.30 14.31 -1.27
C THR A 92 16.25 15.58 -2.15
N ARG A 93 15.07 16.16 -2.38
CA ARG A 93 14.88 17.42 -3.13
C ARG A 93 14.29 18.49 -2.24
#